data_AF-A0A3M1QH32-F1
#
_entry.id   AF-A0A3M1QH32-F1
#
_cell.length_a   1.000
_cell.length_b   1.000
_cell.length_c   1.000
_cell.angle_alpha   90.00
_cell.angle_beta   90.00
_cell.angle_gamma   90.00
#
_symmetry.space_group_name_H-M   'P 1'
#
loop_
_entity.id
_entity.type
_entity.pdbx_description
1 polymer ?
#
loop_
_entity_poly.entity_id
_entity_poly.type
_entity_poly.pdbx_seq_one_letter_code
_entity_poly.pdbx_strand_id
1 'polypeptide(L)'
;MAIASVDNEATQQVVVRVVDRYFGLPIRLVREMVSMGAVTTLPHVEGHVRGVMNLRGKVIPVVDLRHRLGIPTLDDEVGEMVAMLEQREQDHRNWLAALERSVEEGEEFKLATDPHKCAFGKWYDAYTTSNLVVANHLKRFDTPHKQIHAIAERCLRLAAEGDREAAREVIEQTRTTVLSRMVDLFAELKRILRETQRSITVVIDAPSGPYALAVDEVTGVEWLAPAPCEGEIEGETEGGDPAMVVAMAHGGDGSRIVSLLDVEAVAGRFVAA
;
A
#
# COMPACT_ATOMS: atom_id res chain seq x y z
N MET A 1 -29.69 21.99 -21.13
CA MET A 1 -28.25 22.16 -20.85
C MET A 1 -27.50 21.53 -22.01
N ALA A 2 -26.67 22.30 -22.70
CA ALA A 2 -25.83 21.78 -23.77
C ALA A 2 -24.69 20.98 -23.14
N ILE A 3 -24.59 19.71 -23.51
CA ILE A 3 -23.41 18.88 -23.28
C ILE A 3 -22.28 19.59 -24.03
N ALA A 4 -21.24 20.05 -23.32
CA ALA A 4 -20.09 20.62 -23.99
C ALA A 4 -19.56 19.58 -24.99
N SER A 5 -19.41 19.96 -26.25
CA SER A 5 -18.81 19.10 -27.26
C SER A 5 -17.38 18.81 -26.83
N VAL A 6 -17.13 17.61 -26.31
CA VAL A 6 -15.77 17.16 -26.09
C VAL A 6 -15.16 17.02 -27.47
N ASP A 7 -14.19 17.87 -27.81
CA ASP A 7 -13.44 17.74 -29.06
C ASP A 7 -12.86 16.32 -29.11
N ASN A 8 -13.30 15.52 -30.10
CA ASN A 8 -12.95 14.10 -30.24
C ASN A 8 -11.50 13.89 -30.75
N GLU A 9 -10.66 14.91 -30.63
CA GLU A 9 -9.26 14.84 -31.04
C GLU A 9 -8.42 14.25 -29.91
N ALA A 10 -7.56 13.29 -30.29
CA ALA A 10 -6.63 12.70 -29.35
C ALA A 10 -5.67 13.76 -28.81
N THR A 11 -5.58 13.86 -27.49
CA THR A 11 -4.67 14.79 -26.80
C THR A 11 -3.66 14.03 -25.96
N GLN A 12 -2.49 14.61 -25.74
CA GLN A 12 -1.49 14.00 -24.87
C GLN A 12 -1.89 14.11 -23.40
N GLN A 13 -1.97 12.95 -22.75
CA GLN A 13 -2.32 12.80 -21.35
C GLN A 13 -1.16 12.15 -20.61
N VAL A 14 -0.83 12.66 -19.43
CA VAL A 14 -0.06 11.89 -18.45
C VAL A 14 -1.03 10.88 -17.84
N VAL A 15 -0.70 9.59 -17.92
CA VAL A 15 -1.53 8.52 -17.37
C VAL A 15 -0.97 8.10 -16.03
N VAL A 16 -1.79 8.23 -14.99
CA VAL A 16 -1.48 7.84 -13.62
C VAL A 16 -2.34 6.67 -13.18
N ARG A 17 -1.84 5.88 -12.24
CA ARG A 17 -2.58 4.78 -11.63
C ARG A 17 -2.85 5.08 -10.18
N VAL A 18 -4.06 4.74 -9.73
CA VAL A 18 -4.46 4.69 -8.32
C VAL A 18 -5.14 3.36 -8.08
N VAL A 19 -4.56 2.53 -7.21
CA VAL A 19 -4.96 1.13 -7.02
C VAL A 19 -4.95 0.40 -8.37
N ASP A 20 -6.11 0.04 -8.90
CA ASP A 20 -6.32 -0.68 -10.16
C ASP A 20 -6.93 0.20 -11.27
N ARG A 21 -7.17 1.48 -10.99
CA ARG A 21 -7.79 2.44 -11.91
C ARG A 21 -6.75 3.36 -12.55
N TYR A 22 -7.01 3.73 -13.81
CA TYR A 22 -6.15 4.62 -14.59
C TYR A 22 -6.84 5.96 -14.82
N PHE A 23 -6.08 7.03 -14.66
CA PHE A 23 -6.54 8.40 -14.83
C PHE A 23 -5.63 9.16 -15.79
N GLY A 24 -6.23 10.00 -16.62
CA GLY A 24 -5.52 10.86 -17.56
C GLY A 24 -5.61 12.32 -17.15
N LEU A 25 -4.50 13.04 -17.19
CA LEU A 25 -4.49 14.49 -17.04
C LEU A 25 -3.71 15.17 -18.17
N PRO A 26 -4.17 16.32 -18.68
CA PRO A 26 -3.54 16.93 -19.86
C PRO A 26 -2.07 17.27 -19.59
N ILE A 27 -1.16 16.76 -20.42
CA ILE A 27 0.29 16.98 -20.21
C ILE A 27 0.66 18.47 -20.20
N ARG A 28 -0.09 19.28 -20.95
CA ARG A 28 0.10 20.74 -21.02
C ARG A 28 -0.04 21.45 -19.66
N LEU A 29 -0.71 20.82 -18.70
CA LEU A 29 -0.89 21.34 -17.34
C LEU A 29 0.13 20.75 -16.36
N VAL A 30 0.86 19.70 -16.74
CA VAL A 30 1.84 19.05 -15.89
C VAL A 30 3.17 19.81 -15.97
N ARG A 31 3.59 20.39 -14.84
CA ARG A 31 4.87 21.10 -14.71
C ARG A 31 6.03 20.14 -14.49
N GLU A 32 5.91 19.26 -13.50
CA GLU A 32 6.93 18.27 -13.18
C GLU A 32 6.33 17.10 -12.38
N MET A 33 7.02 15.97 -12.37
CA MET A 33 6.67 14.80 -11.58
C MET A 33 7.84 14.50 -10.65
N VAL A 34 7.55 14.42 -9.36
CA VAL A 34 8.56 14.23 -8.31
C VAL A 34 8.11 13.16 -7.34
N SER A 35 9.06 12.42 -6.76
CA SER A 35 8.74 11.54 -5.64
C SER A 35 8.17 12.36 -4.49
N MET A 36 7.11 11.88 -3.84
CA MET A 36 6.49 12.59 -2.74
C MET A 36 7.49 12.81 -1.61
N GLY A 37 7.68 14.09 -1.26
CA GLY A 37 8.51 14.52 -0.15
C GLY A 37 7.72 14.66 1.15
N ALA A 38 8.31 15.34 2.13
CA ALA A 38 7.60 15.68 3.36
C ALA A 38 6.44 16.64 3.08
N VAL A 39 5.26 16.30 3.59
CA VAL A 39 4.06 17.14 3.55
C VAL A 39 3.80 17.67 4.95
N THR A 40 3.60 18.98 5.07
CA THR A 40 3.14 19.62 6.30
C THR A 40 1.62 19.65 6.30
N THR A 41 1.00 18.84 7.15
CA THR A 41 -0.45 18.80 7.34
C THR A 41 -0.98 20.14 7.82
N LEU A 42 -2.07 20.60 7.21
CA LEU A 42 -2.78 21.81 7.59
C LEU A 42 -3.97 21.48 8.50
N PRO A 43 -4.27 22.28 9.53
CA PRO A 43 -5.49 22.11 10.30
C PRO A 43 -6.72 22.58 9.50
N HIS A 44 -7.88 21.98 9.76
CA HIS A 44 -9.18 22.39 9.20
C HIS A 44 -9.30 22.39 7.67
N VAL A 45 -8.48 21.60 6.97
CA VAL A 45 -8.63 21.37 5.53
C VAL A 45 -9.53 20.17 5.25
N GLU A 46 -10.06 20.10 4.02
CA GLU A 46 -10.82 18.94 3.58
C GLU A 46 -9.95 17.68 3.57
N GLY A 47 -10.54 16.51 3.84
CA GLY A 47 -9.78 15.26 4.05
C GLY A 47 -8.91 14.84 2.86
N HIS A 48 -9.23 15.27 1.65
CA HIS A 48 -8.44 15.00 0.46
C HIS A 48 -7.19 15.87 0.32
N VAL A 49 -6.99 16.83 1.21
CA VAL A 49 -5.78 17.64 1.30
C VAL A 49 -4.83 17.01 2.28
N ARG A 50 -3.66 16.63 1.79
CA ARG A 50 -2.60 16.17 2.70
C ARG A 50 -1.94 17.34 3.43
N GLY A 51 -1.99 18.53 2.84
CA GLY A 51 -1.42 19.74 3.41
C GLY A 51 -0.63 20.51 2.35
N VAL A 52 0.59 20.92 2.70
CA VAL A 52 1.48 21.64 1.79
C VAL A 52 2.87 20.98 1.73
N MET A 53 3.50 21.03 0.56
CA MET A 53 4.90 20.62 0.38
C MET A 53 5.77 21.81 -0.03
N ASN A 54 7.05 21.74 0.26
CA ASN A 54 8.03 22.69 -0.27
C ASN A 54 8.66 22.11 -1.54
N LEU A 55 8.41 22.75 -2.67
CA LEU A 55 9.06 22.44 -3.94
C LEU A 55 9.99 23.60 -4.33
N ARG A 56 11.30 23.40 -4.12
CA ARG A 56 12.36 24.37 -4.49
C ARG A 56 12.09 25.79 -3.95
N GLY A 57 11.67 25.88 -2.69
CA GLY A 57 11.36 27.13 -1.99
C GLY A 57 9.92 27.62 -2.16
N LYS A 58 9.09 26.96 -2.97
CA LYS A 58 7.68 27.30 -3.16
C LYS A 58 6.80 26.37 -2.33
N VAL A 59 5.83 26.96 -1.62
CA VAL A 59 4.80 26.22 -0.89
C VAL A 59 3.71 25.82 -1.88
N ILE A 60 3.48 24.53 -2.06
CA ILE A 60 2.50 23.98 -3.00
C ILE A 60 1.50 23.09 -2.22
N PRO A 61 0.19 23.33 -2.34
CA PRO A 61 -0.83 22.46 -1.78
C PRO A 61 -0.75 21.04 -2.35
N VAL A 62 -0.97 20.02 -1.51
CA VAL A 62 -0.96 18.61 -1.92
C VAL A 62 -2.36 18.02 -1.75
N VAL A 63 -2.93 17.57 -2.87
CA VAL A 63 -4.18 16.84 -2.96
C VAL A 63 -3.87 15.36 -3.17
N ASP A 64 -4.51 14.47 -2.41
CA ASP A 64 -4.39 13.02 -2.58
C ASP A 64 -5.55 12.47 -3.41
N LEU A 65 -5.21 11.84 -4.55
CA LEU A 65 -6.23 11.31 -5.46
C LEU A 65 -6.96 10.11 -4.84
N ARG A 66 -6.32 9.28 -4.00
CA ARG A 66 -7.01 8.19 -3.29
C ARG A 66 -8.09 8.75 -2.38
N HIS A 67 -7.76 9.74 -1.55
CA HIS A 67 -8.76 10.37 -0.68
C HIS A 67 -9.87 11.08 -1.48
N ARG A 68 -9.58 11.72 -2.62
CA ARG A 68 -10.63 12.27 -3.50
C ARG A 68 -11.59 11.19 -3.99
N LEU A 69 -11.10 9.96 -4.14
CA LEU A 69 -11.86 8.79 -4.56
C LEU A 69 -12.45 7.99 -3.37
N GLY A 70 -12.34 8.48 -2.14
CA GLY A 70 -12.83 7.79 -0.94
C GLY A 70 -11.99 6.58 -0.49
N ILE A 71 -10.76 6.46 -0.99
CA ILE A 71 -9.82 5.37 -0.66
C ILE A 71 -8.76 5.87 0.32
N PRO A 72 -8.34 5.08 1.34
CA PRO A 72 -7.20 5.42 2.20
C PRO A 72 -5.94 5.76 1.40
N THR A 73 -5.11 6.70 1.87
CA THR A 73 -3.87 7.02 1.17
C THR A 73 -2.94 5.81 1.09
N LEU A 74 -2.00 5.83 0.15
CA LEU A 74 -0.99 4.77 0.05
C LEU A 74 -0.15 4.68 1.35
N ASP A 75 0.10 5.81 2.01
CA ASP A 75 0.84 5.83 3.27
C ASP A 75 0.04 5.18 4.41
N ASP A 76 -1.28 5.35 4.43
CA ASP A 76 -2.16 4.68 5.40
C ASP A 76 -2.19 3.17 5.18
N GLU A 77 -2.35 2.73 3.92
CA GLU A 77 -2.34 1.31 3.54
C GLU A 77 -1.01 0.64 3.93
N VAL A 78 0.12 1.28 3.61
CA VAL A 78 1.46 0.82 4.01
C VAL A 78 1.59 0.80 5.53
N GLY A 79 1.08 1.83 6.21
CA GLY A 79 1.10 1.95 7.67
C GLY A 79 0.37 0.82 8.37
N GLU A 80 -0.85 0.51 7.93
CA GLU A 80 -1.65 -0.61 8.43
C GLU A 80 -0.98 -1.95 8.19
N MET A 81 -0.41 -2.16 6.98
CA MET A 81 0.33 -3.39 6.68
C MET A 81 1.56 -3.54 7.57
N VAL A 82 2.32 -2.46 7.80
CA VAL A 82 3.49 -2.46 8.68
C VAL A 82 3.10 -2.77 10.12
N ALA A 83 2.02 -2.15 10.64
CA ALA A 83 1.52 -2.43 11.99
C ALA A 83 1.08 -3.90 12.14
N MET A 84 0.41 -4.45 11.13
CA MET A 84 0.04 -5.86 11.09
C MET A 84 1.28 -6.76 11.14
N LEU A 85 2.31 -6.46 10.35
CA LEU A 85 3.58 -7.22 10.35
C LEU A 85 4.32 -7.14 11.69
N GLU A 86 4.31 -5.99 12.36
CA GLU A 86 4.83 -5.84 13.72
C GLU A 86 4.11 -6.75 14.71
N GLN A 87 2.78 -6.84 14.61
CA GLN A 87 2.01 -7.76 15.42
C GLN A 87 2.38 -9.22 15.13
N ARG A 88 2.58 -9.61 13.85
CA ARG A 88 2.99 -10.98 13.50
C ARG A 88 4.38 -11.33 13.99
N GLU A 89 5.31 -10.39 13.93
CA GLU A 89 6.62 -10.53 14.53
C GLU A 89 6.50 -10.83 16.04
N GLN A 90 5.65 -10.07 16.75
CA GLN A 90 5.39 -10.27 18.17
C GLN A 90 4.68 -11.61 18.47
N ASP A 91 3.74 -12.03 17.63
CA ASP A 91 3.03 -13.30 17.77
C ASP A 91 4.01 -14.49 17.79
N HIS A 92 5.06 -14.46 16.96
CA HIS A 92 6.08 -15.52 16.95
C HIS A 92 6.96 -15.53 18.21
N ARG A 93 7.28 -14.35 18.76
CA ARG A 93 7.99 -14.27 20.06
C ARG A 93 7.12 -14.86 21.17
N ASN A 94 5.85 -14.47 21.20
CA ASN A 94 4.88 -14.95 22.17
C ASN A 94 4.64 -16.46 22.03
N TRP A 95 4.64 -16.98 20.80
CA TRP A 95 4.50 -18.39 20.51
C TRP A 95 5.65 -19.21 21.13
N LEU A 96 6.90 -18.76 20.95
CA LEU A 96 8.06 -19.44 21.51
C LEU A 96 8.08 -19.36 23.04
N ALA A 97 7.71 -18.22 23.62
CA ALA A 97 7.59 -18.05 25.07
C ALA A 97 6.46 -18.92 25.67
N ALA A 98 5.34 -19.11 24.95
CA ALA A 98 4.28 -20.02 25.38
C ALA A 98 4.72 -21.49 25.33
N LEU A 99 5.53 -21.87 24.34
CA LEU A 99 6.09 -23.21 24.26
C LEU A 99 7.06 -23.48 25.42
N GLU A 100 7.92 -22.51 25.73
CA GLU A 100 8.83 -22.59 26.88
C GLU A 100 8.08 -22.78 28.21
N ARG A 101 7.05 -21.97 28.47
CA ARG A 101 6.20 -22.16 29.67
C ARG A 101 5.54 -23.53 29.71
N SER A 102 5.04 -24.02 28.58
CA SER A 102 4.43 -25.37 28.51
C SER A 102 5.45 -26.47 28.88
N VAL A 103 6.71 -26.33 28.44
CA VAL A 103 7.80 -27.25 28.77
C VAL A 103 8.19 -27.17 30.25
N GLU A 104 8.27 -25.96 30.81
CA GLU A 104 8.75 -25.73 32.17
C GLU A 104 7.70 -26.03 33.23
N GLU A 105 6.48 -25.52 33.03
CA GLU A 105 5.38 -25.55 34.00
C GLU A 105 4.48 -26.78 33.79
N GLY A 106 4.58 -27.45 32.63
CA GLY A 106 3.73 -28.59 32.28
C GLY A 106 2.31 -28.20 31.86
N GLU A 107 2.09 -26.93 31.53
CA GLU A 107 0.81 -26.45 31.00
C GLU A 107 0.54 -27.00 29.58
N GLU A 108 -0.74 -27.10 29.21
CA GLU A 108 -1.13 -27.46 27.86
C GLU A 108 -0.74 -26.35 26.86
N PHE A 109 -0.01 -26.72 25.80
CA PHE A 109 0.33 -25.79 24.72
C PHE A 109 -0.86 -25.60 23.76
N LYS A 110 -1.45 -24.40 23.76
CA LYS A 110 -2.72 -24.10 23.06
C LYS A 110 -2.57 -23.46 21.68
N LEU A 111 -1.36 -23.09 21.28
CA LEU A 111 -1.14 -22.36 20.02
C LEU A 111 -0.96 -23.33 18.85
N ALA A 112 -1.28 -22.86 17.64
CA ALA A 112 -1.15 -23.67 16.43
C ALA A 112 0.30 -24.08 16.19
N THR A 113 0.54 -25.37 15.99
CA THR A 113 1.84 -25.94 15.61
C THR A 113 2.03 -26.01 14.10
N ASP A 114 0.96 -25.91 13.33
CA ASP A 114 1.00 -25.81 11.87
C ASP A 114 1.30 -24.35 11.44
N PRO A 115 2.38 -24.09 10.69
CA PRO A 115 2.75 -22.75 10.26
C PRO A 115 1.64 -22.06 9.43
N HIS A 116 0.87 -22.80 8.64
CA HIS A 116 -0.19 -22.23 7.80
C HIS A 116 -1.47 -21.89 8.58
N LYS A 117 -1.57 -22.37 9.83
CA LYS A 117 -2.71 -22.07 10.72
C LYS A 117 -2.47 -20.91 11.66
N CYS A 118 -1.22 -20.44 11.80
CA CYS A 118 -0.92 -19.23 12.54
C CYS A 118 -1.43 -17.99 11.79
N ALA A 119 -1.60 -16.86 12.48
CA ALA A 119 -2.16 -15.67 11.87
C ALA A 119 -1.28 -15.11 10.74
N PHE A 120 0.05 -15.23 10.88
CA PHE A 120 0.99 -14.87 9.81
C PHE A 120 0.90 -15.82 8.63
N GLY A 121 0.86 -17.13 8.84
CA GLY A 121 0.76 -18.12 7.77
C GLY A 121 -0.50 -17.95 6.92
N LYS A 122 -1.65 -17.73 7.56
CA LYS A 122 -2.91 -17.43 6.86
C LYS A 122 -2.81 -16.20 5.97
N TRP A 123 -2.18 -15.13 6.47
CA TRP A 123 -1.96 -13.91 5.69
C TRP A 123 -0.94 -14.15 4.57
N TYR A 124 0.17 -14.82 4.88
CA TYR A 124 1.26 -15.14 3.96
C TYR A 124 0.76 -15.94 2.75
N ASP A 125 -0.11 -16.92 2.98
CA ASP A 125 -0.67 -17.77 1.92
C ASP A 125 -1.69 -17.01 1.05
N ALA A 126 -2.38 -16.02 1.61
CA ALA A 126 -3.40 -15.25 0.90
C ALA A 126 -2.86 -13.99 0.20
N TYR A 127 -1.72 -13.45 0.65
CA TYR A 127 -1.21 -12.17 0.20
C TYR A 127 -0.54 -12.28 -1.18
N THR A 128 -0.88 -11.34 -2.07
CA THR A 128 -0.30 -11.22 -3.42
C THR A 128 0.22 -9.82 -3.66
N THR A 129 1.30 -9.69 -4.43
CA THR A 129 1.85 -8.38 -4.82
C THR A 129 2.50 -8.45 -6.20
N SER A 130 2.37 -7.37 -6.98
CA SER A 130 3.10 -7.18 -8.24
C SER A 130 4.52 -6.65 -8.02
N ASN A 131 4.85 -6.19 -6.81
CA ASN A 131 6.17 -5.68 -6.48
C ASN A 131 7.16 -6.84 -6.27
N LEU A 132 8.06 -7.03 -7.24
CA LEU A 132 9.04 -8.13 -7.23
C LEU A 132 9.99 -8.09 -6.04
N VAL A 133 10.33 -6.90 -5.52
CA VAL A 133 11.22 -6.76 -4.36
C VAL A 133 10.51 -7.31 -3.11
N VAL A 134 9.25 -6.90 -2.90
CA VAL A 134 8.42 -7.41 -1.80
C VAL A 134 8.18 -8.92 -1.93
N ALA A 135 7.81 -9.39 -3.13
CA ALA A 135 7.54 -10.80 -3.38
C ALA A 135 8.76 -11.69 -3.12
N ASN A 136 9.94 -11.28 -3.58
CA ASN A 136 11.17 -12.03 -3.36
C ASN A 136 11.58 -12.02 -1.89
N HIS A 137 11.34 -10.92 -1.18
CA HIS A 137 11.62 -10.85 0.25
C HIS A 137 10.70 -11.77 1.07
N LEU A 138 9.40 -11.78 0.76
CA LEU A 138 8.42 -12.65 1.43
C LEU A 138 8.77 -14.14 1.32
N LYS A 139 9.27 -14.60 0.16
CA LYS A 139 9.69 -16.00 -0.03
C LYS A 139 10.76 -16.44 0.98
N ARG A 140 11.57 -15.53 1.53
CA ARG A 140 12.63 -15.84 2.50
C ARG A 140 12.08 -16.27 3.87
N PHE A 141 10.80 -16.02 4.16
CA PHE A 141 10.16 -16.43 5.41
C PHE A 141 9.81 -17.91 5.45
N ASP A 142 9.57 -18.58 4.31
CA ASP A 142 9.01 -19.93 4.27
C ASP A 142 9.80 -20.95 5.09
N THR A 143 11.13 -21.00 4.88
CA THR A 143 12.01 -21.92 5.59
C THR A 143 12.06 -21.64 7.10
N PRO A 144 12.44 -20.44 7.58
CA PRO A 144 12.50 -20.19 9.02
C PRO A 144 11.13 -20.27 9.70
N HIS A 145 10.03 -19.91 9.03
CA HIS A 145 8.68 -20.05 9.58
C HIS A 145 8.32 -21.51 9.86
N LYS A 146 8.55 -22.41 8.90
CA LYS A 146 8.36 -23.86 9.09
C LYS A 146 9.25 -24.43 10.20
N GLN A 147 10.49 -23.95 10.30
CA GLN A 147 11.44 -24.38 11.33
C GLN A 147 10.99 -24.03 12.75
N ILE A 148 10.48 -22.81 12.98
CA ILE A 148 9.95 -22.41 14.31
C ILE A 148 8.78 -23.31 14.71
N HIS A 149 7.85 -23.55 13.79
CA HIS A 149 6.66 -24.35 14.10
C HIS A 149 6.97 -25.83 14.33
N ALA A 150 7.97 -26.38 13.62
CA ALA A 150 8.36 -27.79 13.72
C ALA A 150 8.93 -28.19 15.10
N ILE A 151 9.43 -27.24 15.91
CA ILE A 151 10.04 -27.59 17.20
C ILE A 151 9.02 -27.96 18.28
N ALA A 152 7.75 -27.57 18.15
CA ALA A 152 6.75 -27.80 19.19
C ALA A 152 6.57 -29.30 19.52
N GLU A 153 6.38 -30.14 18.50
CA GLU A 153 6.19 -31.59 18.70
C GLU A 153 7.41 -32.22 19.38
N ARG A 154 8.62 -31.81 18.98
CA ARG A 154 9.86 -32.30 19.58
C ARG A 154 10.00 -31.86 21.04
N CYS A 155 9.79 -30.59 21.35
CA CYS A 155 9.91 -30.05 22.69
C CYS A 155 8.88 -30.63 23.66
N LEU A 156 7.62 -30.76 23.22
CA LEU A 156 6.54 -31.32 24.05
C LEU A 156 6.77 -32.81 24.35
N ARG A 157 7.26 -33.58 23.38
CA ARG A 157 7.64 -34.99 23.59
C ARG A 157 8.80 -35.13 24.59
N LEU A 158 9.87 -34.35 24.43
CA LEU A 158 11.00 -34.36 25.37
C LEU A 158 10.56 -34.02 26.80
N ALA A 159 9.69 -33.00 26.95
CA ALA A 159 9.12 -32.64 28.24
C ALA A 159 8.27 -33.77 28.85
N ALA A 160 7.47 -34.47 28.03
CA ALA A 160 6.66 -35.62 28.47
C ALA A 160 7.52 -36.83 28.89
N GLU A 161 8.71 -37.00 28.29
CA GLU A 161 9.71 -38.01 28.66
C GLU A 161 10.52 -37.60 29.90
N GLY A 162 10.32 -36.38 30.43
CA GLY A 162 11.01 -35.84 31.60
C GLY A 162 12.30 -35.08 31.28
N ASP A 163 12.72 -35.03 30.01
CA ASP A 163 13.92 -34.33 29.55
C ASP A 163 13.64 -32.87 29.20
N ARG A 164 13.32 -32.09 30.25
CA ARG A 164 13.06 -30.64 30.11
C ARG A 164 14.30 -29.84 29.70
N GLU A 165 15.48 -30.32 30.07
CA GLU A 165 16.74 -29.64 29.76
C GLU A 165 17.00 -29.67 28.25
N ALA A 166 16.90 -30.84 27.60
CA ALA A 166 17.04 -30.94 26.15
C ALA A 166 15.97 -30.13 25.41
N ALA A 167 14.73 -30.09 25.92
CA ALA A 167 13.66 -29.27 25.34
C ALA A 167 14.00 -27.76 25.41
N ARG A 168 14.55 -27.29 26.54
CA ARG A 168 14.98 -25.91 26.73
C ARG A 168 16.14 -25.54 25.80
N GLU A 169 17.12 -26.43 25.62
CA GLU A 169 18.22 -26.21 24.67
C GLU A 169 17.72 -26.00 23.24
N VAL A 170 16.75 -26.81 22.78
CA VAL A 170 16.13 -26.66 21.46
C VAL A 170 15.43 -25.31 21.33
N ILE A 171 14.69 -24.87 22.36
CA ILE A 171 14.00 -23.58 22.36
C ILE A 171 15.00 -22.42 22.29
N GLU A 172 16.05 -22.45 23.11
CA GLU A 172 17.07 -21.40 23.15
C GLU A 172 17.88 -21.32 21.84
N GLN A 173 18.24 -22.49 21.27
CA GLN A 173 18.88 -22.54 19.96
C GLN A 173 17.96 -21.94 18.88
N THR A 174 16.67 -22.26 18.91
CA THR A 174 15.69 -21.74 17.95
C THR A 174 15.49 -20.23 18.11
N ARG A 175 15.48 -19.73 19.35
CA ARG A 175 15.38 -18.30 19.70
C ARG A 175 16.52 -17.50 19.07
N THR A 176 17.75 -17.96 19.28
CA THR A 176 18.97 -17.26 18.87
C THR A 176 19.31 -17.40 17.38
N THR A 177 18.74 -18.41 16.70
CA THR A 177 19.00 -18.66 15.28
C THR A 177 17.79 -18.34 14.40
N VAL A 178 16.71 -19.12 14.51
CA VAL A 178 15.58 -19.07 13.59
C VAL A 178 14.66 -17.88 13.88
N LEU A 179 14.31 -17.65 15.14
CA LEU A 179 13.47 -16.50 15.52
C LEU A 179 14.20 -15.18 15.28
N SER A 180 15.49 -15.10 15.64
CA SER A 180 16.34 -13.94 15.31
C SER A 180 16.30 -13.62 13.81
N ARG A 181 16.49 -14.64 12.95
CA ARG A 181 16.37 -14.49 11.49
C ARG A 181 14.99 -14.03 11.05
N MET A 182 13.90 -14.53 11.66
CA MET A 182 12.54 -14.05 11.35
C MET A 182 12.37 -12.57 11.68
N VAL A 183 12.88 -12.13 12.84
CA VAL A 183 12.83 -10.72 13.25
C VAL A 183 13.55 -9.83 12.24
N ASP A 184 14.74 -10.24 11.79
CA ASP A 184 15.47 -9.51 10.75
C ASP A 184 14.69 -9.43 9.43
N LEU A 185 14.07 -10.54 9.02
CA LEU A 185 13.23 -10.56 7.82
C LEU A 185 12.02 -9.63 7.96
N PHE A 186 11.35 -9.58 9.11
CA PHE A 186 10.25 -8.63 9.35
C PHE A 186 10.74 -7.19 9.31
N ALA A 187 11.87 -6.87 9.96
CA ALA A 187 12.45 -5.53 9.93
C ALA A 187 12.78 -5.09 8.50
N GLU A 188 13.40 -5.96 7.71
CA GLU A 188 13.74 -5.70 6.31
C GLU A 188 12.48 -5.52 5.44
N LEU A 189 11.44 -6.34 5.63
CA LEU A 189 10.18 -6.23 4.89
C LEU A 189 9.49 -4.89 5.14
N LYS A 190 9.36 -4.49 6.41
CA LYS A 190 8.74 -3.22 6.80
C LYS A 190 9.46 -2.02 6.19
N ARG A 191 10.80 -2.10 6.10
CA ARG A 191 11.62 -1.08 5.43
C ARG A 191 11.37 -1.05 3.91
N ILE A 192 11.37 -2.21 3.26
CA ILE A 192 11.10 -2.34 1.81
C ILE A 192 9.73 -1.75 1.46
N LEU A 193 8.69 -2.04 2.26
CA LEU A 193 7.34 -1.50 2.02
C LEU A 193 7.34 0.04 2.04
N ARG A 194 7.94 0.66 3.08
CA ARG A 194 8.03 2.13 3.20
C ARG A 194 8.88 2.82 2.13
N GLU A 195 9.82 2.10 1.53
CA GLU A 195 10.71 2.65 0.50
C GLU A 195 10.15 2.47 -0.92
N THR A 196 9.50 1.34 -1.18
CA THR A 196 9.06 0.97 -2.54
C THR A 196 7.60 1.33 -2.83
N GLN A 197 6.79 1.59 -1.80
CA GLN A 197 5.40 2.02 -1.95
C GLN A 197 5.24 3.48 -1.52
N ARG A 198 5.88 4.37 -2.28
CA ARG A 198 5.78 5.82 -2.07
C ARG A 198 4.99 6.45 -3.21
N SER A 199 4.08 7.34 -2.84
CA SER A 199 3.32 8.10 -3.82
C SER A 199 4.24 8.96 -4.70
N ILE A 200 3.85 9.14 -5.95
CA ILE A 200 4.43 10.13 -6.85
C ILE A 200 3.55 11.37 -6.80
N THR A 201 4.17 12.54 -6.87
CA THR A 201 3.47 13.81 -6.92
C THR A 201 3.58 14.41 -8.30
N VAL A 202 2.44 14.66 -8.95
CA VAL A 202 2.35 15.37 -10.22
C VAL A 202 2.01 16.82 -9.93
N VAL A 203 2.92 17.74 -10.26
CA VAL A 203 2.72 19.18 -10.05
C VAL A 203 1.97 19.72 -11.26
N ILE A 204 0.80 20.31 -11.00
CA ILE A 204 -0.15 20.76 -12.01
C ILE A 204 -0.28 22.29 -11.92
N ASP A 205 -0.13 22.96 -13.05
CA ASP A 205 -0.42 24.39 -13.21
C ASP A 205 -1.88 24.59 -13.64
N ALA A 206 -2.77 24.56 -12.65
CA ALA A 206 -4.19 24.81 -12.87
C ALA A 206 -4.50 26.32 -12.95
N PRO A 207 -5.58 26.73 -13.65
CA PRO A 207 -6.07 28.10 -13.64
C PRO A 207 -6.25 28.71 -12.25
N SER A 208 -6.69 27.92 -11.26
CA SER A 208 -6.87 28.36 -9.87
C SER A 208 -5.55 28.49 -9.10
N GLY A 209 -4.46 27.91 -9.60
CA GLY A 209 -3.12 28.00 -9.04
C GLY A 209 -2.39 26.65 -9.07
N PRO A 210 -1.07 26.64 -8.85
CA PRO A 210 -0.32 25.39 -8.85
C PRO A 210 -0.67 24.53 -7.64
N TYR A 211 -0.90 23.25 -7.86
CA TYR A 211 -1.03 22.26 -6.80
C TYR A 211 -0.31 20.95 -7.17
N ALA A 212 -0.12 20.09 -6.19
CA ALA A 212 0.52 18.80 -6.31
C ALA A 212 -0.53 17.70 -6.13
N LEU A 213 -0.66 16.81 -7.10
CA LEU A 213 -1.55 15.65 -7.05
C LEU A 213 -0.74 14.41 -6.67
N ALA A 214 -1.01 13.83 -5.50
CA ALA A 214 -0.43 12.56 -5.07
C ALA A 214 -1.17 11.38 -5.70
N VAL A 215 -0.41 10.48 -6.32
CA VAL A 215 -0.88 9.28 -7.05
C VAL A 215 0.04 8.10 -6.76
N ASP A 216 -0.40 6.87 -7.02
CA ASP A 216 0.41 5.67 -6.73
C ASP A 216 1.55 5.52 -7.73
N GLU A 217 1.27 5.76 -9.01
CA GLU A 217 2.23 5.58 -10.10
C GLU A 217 1.93 6.51 -11.27
N VAL A 218 2.98 6.96 -11.96
CA VAL A 218 2.89 7.54 -13.30
C VAL A 218 3.30 6.47 -14.29
N THR A 219 2.36 6.08 -15.15
CA THR A 219 2.56 4.96 -16.09
C THR A 219 3.20 5.42 -17.41
N GLY A 220 2.95 6.67 -17.81
CA GLY A 220 3.53 7.23 -19.02
C GLY A 220 2.73 8.40 -19.59
N VAL A 221 3.04 8.73 -20.85
CA VAL A 221 2.33 9.74 -21.64
C VAL A 221 1.70 9.07 -22.85
N GLU A 222 0.41 9.30 -23.07
CA GLU A 222 -0.36 8.67 -24.13
C GLU A 222 -1.21 9.67 -24.90
N TRP A 223 -1.46 9.36 -26.17
CA TRP A 223 -2.44 10.07 -26.98
C TRP A 223 -3.81 9.42 -26.77
N LEU A 224 -4.69 10.11 -26.06
CA LEU A 224 -6.01 9.59 -25.69
C LEU A 224 -7.09 10.42 -26.37
N ALA A 225 -7.97 9.74 -27.11
CA ALA A 225 -9.17 10.33 -27.69
C ALA A 225 -10.33 10.18 -26.69
N PRO A 226 -10.99 11.28 -26.29
CA PRO A 226 -12.12 11.21 -25.37
C PRO A 226 -13.33 10.57 -26.06
N ALA A 227 -13.89 9.54 -25.45
CA ALA A 227 -15.18 8.97 -25.82
C ALA A 227 -16.27 9.49 -24.87
N PRO A 228 -17.50 9.76 -25.37
CA PRO A 228 -18.64 10.08 -24.53
C PRO A 228 -18.89 8.93 -23.54
N CYS A 229 -19.16 9.26 -22.27
CA CYS A 229 -19.57 8.28 -21.28
C CYS A 229 -20.99 7.79 -21.61
N GLU A 230 -21.14 6.70 -22.36
CA GLU A 230 -22.43 6.01 -22.55
C GLU A 230 -22.62 4.97 -21.44
N GLY A 231 -23.28 5.35 -20.34
CA GLY A 231 -23.62 4.46 -19.22
C GLY A 231 -23.44 5.09 -17.84
N GLU A 232 -24.18 4.59 -16.84
CA GLU A 232 -23.92 4.92 -15.44
C GLU A 232 -22.51 4.41 -15.06
N ILE A 233 -21.70 5.29 -14.48
CA ILE A 233 -20.35 5.01 -13.97
C ILE A 233 -20.49 4.21 -12.66
N GLU A 234 -21.22 3.09 -12.68
CA GLU A 234 -21.29 2.19 -11.54
C GLU A 234 -19.92 1.51 -11.36
N GLY A 235 -19.24 1.83 -10.25
CA GLY A 235 -17.96 1.22 -9.85
C GLY A 235 -16.72 2.11 -9.99
N GLU A 236 -16.61 2.98 -11.00
CA GLU A 236 -15.36 3.77 -11.20
C GLU A 236 -15.31 5.07 -10.39
N THR A 237 -16.46 5.57 -9.93
CA THR A 237 -16.58 6.70 -8.99
C THR A 237 -17.16 6.29 -7.63
N GLU A 238 -17.30 4.99 -7.36
CA GLU A 238 -17.78 4.52 -6.05
C GLU A 238 -16.86 5.08 -4.95
N GLY A 239 -17.42 5.98 -4.14
CA GLY A 239 -16.72 6.69 -3.06
C GLY A 239 -16.14 8.07 -3.39
N GLY A 240 -16.12 8.49 -4.67
CA GLY A 240 -15.53 9.76 -5.13
C GLY A 240 -16.54 10.76 -5.72
N ASP A 241 -16.11 12.01 -5.94
CA ASP A 241 -16.91 13.06 -6.58
C ASP A 241 -16.99 12.84 -8.11
N PRO A 242 -18.15 12.48 -8.68
CA PRO A 242 -18.29 12.20 -10.11
C PRO A 242 -18.01 13.42 -10.99
N ALA A 243 -17.99 14.63 -10.43
CA ALA A 243 -17.62 15.84 -11.16
C ALA A 243 -16.13 15.89 -11.57
N MET A 244 -15.29 14.99 -11.06
CA MET A 244 -13.86 14.94 -11.36
C MET A 244 -13.51 14.32 -12.72
N VAL A 245 -14.43 13.59 -13.36
CA VAL A 245 -14.18 12.90 -14.63
C VAL A 245 -14.96 13.58 -15.75
N VAL A 246 -14.27 14.03 -16.80
CA VAL A 246 -14.88 14.74 -17.94
C VAL A 246 -15.19 13.84 -19.13
N ALA A 247 -14.45 12.75 -19.27
CA ALA A 247 -14.61 11.78 -20.34
C ALA A 247 -13.85 10.50 -20.01
N MET A 248 -14.11 9.44 -20.77
CA MET A 248 -13.33 8.20 -20.72
C MET A 248 -12.54 8.05 -22.02
N ALA A 249 -11.43 7.34 -21.96
CA ALA A 249 -10.64 6.99 -23.13
C ALA A 249 -10.15 5.55 -23.04
N HIS A 250 -9.84 4.94 -24.17
CA HIS A 250 -9.14 3.67 -24.22
C HIS A 250 -7.63 3.95 -24.28
N GLY A 251 -6.85 3.26 -23.43
CA GLY A 251 -5.39 3.32 -23.50
C GLY A 251 -4.87 2.81 -24.84
N GLY A 252 -3.60 3.09 -25.16
CA GLY A 252 -3.02 2.75 -26.47
C GLY A 252 -3.06 1.27 -26.87
N ASP A 253 -3.23 0.36 -25.89
CA ASP A 253 -3.39 -1.08 -26.09
C ASP A 253 -4.86 -1.54 -26.29
N GLY A 254 -5.82 -0.62 -26.13
CA GLY A 254 -7.27 -0.87 -26.26
C GLY A 254 -7.90 -1.69 -25.13
N SER A 255 -7.11 -2.15 -24.16
CA SER A 255 -7.57 -3.06 -23.10
C SER A 255 -7.87 -2.37 -21.77
N ARG A 256 -7.30 -1.18 -21.56
CA ARG A 256 -7.51 -0.37 -20.35
C ARG A 256 -8.37 0.84 -20.61
N ILE A 257 -9.24 1.11 -19.64
CA ILE A 257 -10.06 2.31 -19.58
C ILE A 257 -9.28 3.36 -18.78
N VAL A 258 -9.25 4.59 -19.29
CA VAL A 258 -8.61 5.74 -18.65
C VAL A 258 -9.66 6.83 -18.42
N SER A 259 -9.91 7.15 -17.16
CA SER A 259 -10.79 8.25 -16.77
C SER A 259 -10.05 9.59 -16.90
N LEU A 260 -10.50 10.46 -17.80
CA LEU A 260 -9.88 11.78 -18.02
C LEU A 260 -10.36 12.76 -16.94
N LEU A 261 -9.41 13.31 -16.18
CA LEU A 261 -9.66 14.15 -15.03
C LEU A 261 -9.88 15.62 -15.41
N ASP A 262 -10.87 16.24 -14.79
CA ASP A 262 -10.95 17.69 -14.63
C ASP A 262 -10.03 18.12 -13.49
N VAL A 263 -8.89 18.71 -13.83
CA VAL A 263 -7.88 19.13 -12.84
C VAL A 263 -8.39 20.20 -11.87
N GLU A 264 -9.41 21.00 -12.23
CA GLU A 264 -10.01 22.00 -11.34
C GLU A 264 -10.97 21.35 -10.36
N ALA A 265 -11.81 20.43 -10.84
CA ALA A 265 -12.69 19.66 -9.96
C ALA A 265 -11.92 18.73 -9.02
N VAL A 266 -10.79 18.18 -9.46
CA VAL A 266 -9.88 17.40 -8.61
C VAL A 266 -9.25 18.28 -7.53
N ALA A 267 -8.81 19.49 -7.89
CA ALA A 267 -8.29 20.45 -6.92
C ALA A 267 -9.36 20.83 -5.89
N GLY A 268 -10.63 20.95 -6.26
CA GLY A 268 -11.66 21.38 -5.32
C GLY A 268 -11.44 22.82 -4.83
N ARG A 269 -12.08 23.19 -3.71
CA ARG A 269 -12.01 24.56 -3.18
C ARG A 269 -10.76 24.79 -2.31
N PHE A 270 -9.56 24.70 -2.89
CA PHE A 270 -8.33 25.17 -2.20
C PHE A 270 -8.02 26.64 -2.40
N VAL A 271 -8.66 27.27 -3.37
CA VAL A 271 -8.28 28.61 -3.80
C VAL A 271 -9.34 29.61 -3.35
N ALA A 272 -9.33 29.92 -2.05
CA ALA A 272 -10.02 31.09 -1.51
C ALA A 272 -9.36 31.59 -0.23
N ALA A 273 -8.31 32.42 -0.39
CA ALA A 273 -8.08 33.69 0.31
C ALA A 273 -6.75 34.29 -0.14
#